data_AF-A0A7X7Y4J5-F1
#
_entry.id   AF-A0A7X7Y4J5-F1
#
_cell.length_a   1.000
_cell.length_b   1.000
_cell.length_c   1.000
_cell.angle_alpha   90.00
_cell.angle_beta   90.00
_cell.angle_gamma   90.00
#
_symmetry.space_group_name_H-M   'P 1'
#
loop_
_entity.id
_entity.type
_entity.pdbx_description
1 polymer ?
#
loop_
_entity_poly.entity_id
_entity_poly.type
_entity_poly.pdbx_seq_one_letter_code
_entity_poly.pdbx_strand_id
1 'polypeptide(L)' 'ANEEAFEAAREVARKEGILGGISSGAAIAAAKKVAKRLGKGKKVLAILPDNGERYLSTALYQFDE' A
#
# COMPACT_ATOMS: atom_id res chain seq x y z
N ALA A 1 12.36 3.09 3.09
CA ALA A 1 11.10 3.00 3.86
C ALA A 1 9.94 3.64 3.09
N ASN A 2 10.06 4.91 2.70
CA ASN A 2 8.99 5.60 1.94
C ASN A 2 8.76 5.00 0.53
N GLU A 3 9.82 4.59 -0.17
CA GLU A 3 9.71 4.01 -1.51
C GLU A 3 8.89 2.72 -1.54
N GLU A 4 9.17 1.79 -0.62
CA GLU A 4 8.40 0.54 -0.48
C GLU A 4 6.92 0.81 -0.17
N ALA A 5 6.62 1.82 0.65
CA ALA A 5 5.24 2.21 0.93
C ALA A 5 4.55 2.77 -0.34
N PHE A 6 5.26 3.61 -1.11
CA PHE A 6 4.72 4.20 -2.33
C PHE A 6 4.44 3.13 -3.39
N GLU A 7 5.40 2.23 -3.61
CA GLU A 7 5.24 1.10 -4.54
C GLU A 7 4.04 0.23 -4.16
N ALA A 8 3.93 -0.14 -2.88
CA ALA A 8 2.83 -0.99 -2.41
C ALA A 8 1.46 -0.32 -2.56
N ALA A 9 1.35 0.97 -2.22
CA ALA A 9 0.12 1.74 -2.41
C ALA A 9 -0.26 1.84 -3.89
N ARG A 10 0.69 2.21 -4.76
CA ARG A 10 0.47 2.34 -6.21
C ARG A 10 0.11 1.01 -6.87
N GLU A 11 0.79 -0.08 -6.47
CA GLU A 11 0.52 -1.41 -7.01
C GLU A 11 -0.91 -1.85 -6.69
N VAL A 12 -1.33 -1.72 -5.43
CA VAL A 12 -2.67 -2.11 -4.99
C VAL A 12 -3.75 -1.20 -5.59
N ALA A 13 -3.50 0.10 -5.73
CA ALA A 13 -4.40 1.00 -6.45
C ALA A 13 -4.61 0.55 -7.91
N ARG A 14 -3.51 0.19 -8.61
CA ARG A 14 -3.56 -0.25 -10.02
C ARG A 14 -4.20 -1.63 -10.21
N LYS A 15 -3.89 -2.60 -9.35
CA LYS A 15 -4.30 -4.01 -9.54
C LYS A 15 -5.63 -4.34 -8.88
N GLU A 16 -5.94 -3.71 -7.75
CA GLU A 16 -7.08 -4.07 -6.89
C GLU A 16 -8.11 -2.93 -6.76
N GLY A 17 -7.83 -1.74 -7.30
CA GLY A 17 -8.72 -0.58 -7.21
C GLY A 17 -8.82 0.05 -5.82
N ILE A 18 -7.93 -0.31 -4.89
CA ILE A 18 -7.91 0.25 -3.53
C ILE A 18 -6.90 1.40 -3.48
N LEU A 19 -7.41 2.63 -3.61
CA LEU A 19 -6.61 3.85 -3.55
C LEU A 19 -6.36 4.25 -2.08
N GLY A 20 -5.17 3.98 -1.55
CA GLY A 20 -4.79 4.29 -0.16
C GLY A 20 -3.73 5.40 -0.03
N GLY A 21 -3.58 5.94 1.18
CA GLY A 21 -2.50 6.87 1.52
C GLY A 21 -1.12 6.21 1.72
N ILE A 22 -0.13 7.00 2.18
CA ILE A 22 1.25 6.54 2.38
C ILE A 22 1.32 5.46 3.47
N SER A 23 0.61 5.65 4.59
CA SER A 23 0.58 4.69 5.70
C SER A 23 -0.11 3.38 5.31
N SER A 24 -1.15 3.45 4.47
CA SER A 24 -1.79 2.28 3.85
C SER A 24 -0.79 1.46 3.04
N GLY A 25 0.04 2.12 2.22
CA GLY A 25 1.12 1.46 1.48
C GLY A 25 2.13 0.75 2.39
N ALA A 26 2.57 1.42 3.47
CA ALA A 26 3.46 0.82 4.45
C ALA A 26 2.83 -0.41 5.14
N ALA A 27 1.54 -0.32 5.51
CA ALA A 27 0.81 -1.42 6.11
C ALA A 27 0.67 -2.63 5.15
N ILE A 28 0.41 -2.38 3.86
CA ILE A 28 0.36 -3.41 2.82
C ILE A 28 1.73 -4.08 2.67
N ALA A 29 2.81 -3.30 2.57
CA ALA A 29 4.16 -3.85 2.42
C ALA A 29 4.55 -4.75 3.61
N ALA A 30 4.28 -4.29 4.84
CA ALA A 30 4.50 -5.07 6.04
C ALA A 30 3.62 -6.35 6.07
N ALA A 31 2.35 -6.24 5.70
CA ALA A 31 1.43 -7.37 5.66
C ALA A 31 1.88 -8.44 4.64
N LYS A 32 2.34 -8.03 3.45
CA LYS A 32 2.92 -8.94 2.45
C LYS A 32 4.13 -9.70 3.01
N LYS A 33 5.04 -9.01 3.72
CA LYS A 33 6.19 -9.65 4.39
C LYS A 33 5.76 -10.65 5.46
N VAL A 34 4.79 -10.28 6.30
CA VAL A 34 4.25 -11.19 7.34
C VAL A 34 3.56 -12.40 6.72
N ALA A 35 2.74 -12.21 5.69
CA ALA A 35 2.06 -13.28 4.99
C ALA A 35 3.08 -14.28 4.37
N LYS A 36 4.14 -13.77 3.74
CA LYS A 36 5.24 -14.59 3.20
C LYS A 36 5.92 -15.41 4.31
N ARG A 37 6.17 -14.81 5.48
CA ARG A 37 6.78 -15.49 6.63
C ARG A 37 5.87 -16.56 7.24
N LEU A 38 4.56 -16.30 7.34
CA LEU A 38 3.59 -17.22 7.93
C LEU A 38 3.27 -18.42 7.03
N GLY A 39 3.36 -18.26 5.72
CA GLY A 39 3.18 -19.34 4.76
C GLY A 39 1.72 -19.69 4.45
N LYS A 40 1.54 -20.75 3.66
CA LYS A 40 0.23 -21.17 3.12
C LYS A 40 -0.75 -21.54 4.24
N GLY A 41 -2.02 -21.22 4.03
CA GLY A 41 -3.11 -21.53 4.98
C GLY A 41 -3.24 -20.58 6.16
N LYS A 42 -2.34 -19.58 6.31
CA LYS A 42 -2.46 -18.51 7.30
C LYS A 42 -3.12 -17.27 6.68
N LYS A 43 -3.77 -16.45 7.52
CA LYS A 43 -4.44 -15.20 7.10
C LYS A 43 -3.79 -14.02 7.80
N VAL A 44 -3.61 -12.92 7.06
CA VAL A 44 -3.10 -11.65 7.57
C VAL A 44 -4.11 -10.57 7.20
N LEU A 45 -4.40 -9.67 8.14
CA LEU A 45 -5.26 -8.50 7.93
C LEU A 45 -4.44 -7.24 8.21
N ALA A 46 -4.62 -6.23 7.37
CA ALA A 46 -4.01 -4.91 7.53
C ALA A 46 -5.08 -3.82 7.48
N ILE A 47 -4.90 -2.77 8.26
CA ILE A 47 -5.78 -1.60 8.27
C ILE A 47 -5.19 -0.55 7.33
N LEU A 48 -6.04 -0.01 6.45
CA LEU A 48 -5.73 1.09 5.55
C LEU A 48 -6.45 2.33 6.11
N PRO A 49 -5.74 3.28 6.75
CA PRO A 49 -6.40 4.30 7.57
C PRO A 49 -7.26 5.29 6.77
N ASP A 50 -6.85 5.62 5.56
CA ASP A 50 -7.53 6.60 4.72
C ASP A 50 -7.33 6.36 3.21
N ASN A 51 -8.13 7.10 2.42
CA ASN A 51 -8.13 7.06 0.97
C ASN A 51 -7.00 7.92 0.37
N GLY A 52 -6.42 7.45 -0.73
CA GLY A 52 -5.34 8.12 -1.45
C GLY A 52 -5.70 9.45 -2.09
N GLU A 53 -6.98 9.76 -2.30
CA GLU A 53 -7.46 11.07 -2.80
C GLU A 53 -6.90 12.25 -1.98
N ARG A 54 -6.73 12.06 -0.66
CA ARG A 54 -6.16 13.06 0.25
C ARG A 54 -4.68 13.38 -0.03
N TYR A 55 -4.03 12.60 -0.89
CA TYR A 55 -2.59 12.65 -1.13
C TYR A 55 -2.23 12.94 -2.59
N LEU A 56 -3.20 13.35 -3.43
CA LEU A 56 -2.96 13.65 -4.85
C LEU A 56 -1.99 14.83 -5.06
N SER A 57 -1.89 15.75 -4.10
CA SER A 57 -0.92 16.86 -4.12
C SER A 57 0.44 16.50 -3.49
N THR A 58 0.68 15.23 -3.20
CA THR A 58 1.93 14.75 -2.59
C THR A 58 2.70 13.88 -3.58
N ALA A 59 3.95 13.57 -3.26
CA ALA A 59 4.78 12.68 -4.08
C ALA A 59 4.21 11.25 -4.24
N LEU A 60 3.23 10.83 -3.44
CA LEU A 60 2.66 9.48 -3.51
C LEU A 60 2.04 9.17 -4.89
N TYR A 61 1.25 10.07 -5.46
CA TYR A 61 0.58 9.87 -6.76
C TYR A 61 1.02 10.90 -7.80
N GLN A 62 2.18 11.50 -7.60
CA GLN A 62 2.83 12.31 -8.63
C GLN A 62 3.49 11.37 -9.64
N PHE A 63 3.14 11.55 -10.91
CA PHE A 63 3.74 10.87 -12.06
C PHE A 63 4.32 11.93 -12.99
N ASP A 64 5.41 11.62 -13.66
CA ASP A 64 5.91 12.47 -14.75
C ASP A 64 4.90 12.39 -15.91
N GLU A 65 4.67 13.53 -16.58
CA GLU A 65 3.80 13.64 -17.76
C GLU A 65 4.28 12.77 -18.94
#